data_AF-A0A353X847-F1
#
_entry.id   AF-A0A353X847-F1
#
_cell.length_a   1.000
_cell.length_b   1.000
_cell.length_c   1.000
_cell.angle_alpha   90.00
_cell.angle_beta   90.00
_cell.angle_gamma   90.00
#
_symmetry.space_group_name_H-M   'P 1'
#
loop_
_entity.id
_entity.type
_entity.pdbx_description
1 polymer ?
#
loop_
_entity_poly.entity_id
_entity_poly.type
_entity_poly.pdbx_seq_one_letter_code
_entity_poly.pdbx_strand_id
1 'polypeptide(L)'
;MSETTFADLDLGPEALKALAACGYTKPTPIQEKAIPHILMGRDVVGLAQTGTGKTAGFTLPMIEILAGGRARALMPRSLVLAPTRELAAQVAESFDRYSAAHRLTQALITGGSSMAEQMKALEAGVDVLIATPGRLLDLMERGRVRLILTDIKILVIDEADRMLDMGFHDDI
;
A
#
# COMPACT_ATOMS: atom_id res chain seq x y z
N MET A 1 11.09 27.24 -15.58
CA MET A 1 11.26 26.14 -14.61
C MET A 1 11.08 24.86 -15.40
N SER A 2 12.03 23.93 -15.35
CA SER A 2 11.86 22.63 -16.00
C SER A 2 10.70 21.87 -15.33
N GLU A 3 9.90 21.21 -16.14
CA GLU A 3 8.76 20.42 -15.69
C GLU A 3 9.26 19.09 -15.12
N THR A 4 8.88 18.74 -13.89
CA THR A 4 9.30 17.50 -13.21
C THR A 4 8.67 16.29 -13.90
N THR A 5 9.46 15.26 -14.12
CA THR A 5 9.02 13.96 -14.67
C THR A 5 9.15 12.86 -13.62
N PHE A 6 8.52 11.71 -13.85
CA PHE A 6 8.68 10.55 -12.95
C PHE A 6 10.13 10.05 -12.88
N ALA A 7 10.92 10.25 -13.94
CA ALA A 7 12.34 9.90 -13.95
C ALA A 7 13.17 10.76 -13.00
N ASP A 8 12.68 11.95 -12.62
CA ASP A 8 13.32 12.84 -11.66
C ASP A 8 12.98 12.47 -10.20
N LEU A 9 12.16 11.45 -9.96
CA LEU A 9 11.68 11.05 -8.63
C LEU A 9 12.39 9.82 -8.05
N ASP A 10 13.59 9.49 -8.56
CA ASP A 10 14.42 8.35 -8.12
C ASP A 10 13.72 6.98 -8.18
N LEU A 11 12.77 6.82 -9.11
CA LEU A 11 12.11 5.54 -9.39
C LEU A 11 12.95 4.66 -10.31
N GLY A 12 12.89 3.35 -10.09
CA GLY A 12 13.58 2.36 -10.89
C GLY A 12 12.96 2.18 -12.29
N PRO A 13 13.69 1.56 -13.22
CA PRO A 13 13.23 1.39 -14.61
C PRO A 13 11.93 0.59 -14.73
N GLU A 14 11.70 -0.37 -13.82
CA GLU A 14 10.49 -1.20 -13.85
C GLU A 14 9.24 -0.43 -13.40
N ALA A 15 9.35 0.44 -12.39
CA ALA A 15 8.27 1.34 -12.00
C ALA A 15 7.96 2.37 -13.09
N LEU A 16 8.98 2.94 -13.73
CA LEU A 16 8.79 3.86 -14.86
C LEU A 16 8.09 3.19 -16.04
N LYS A 17 8.42 1.93 -16.33
CA LYS A 17 7.75 1.13 -17.36
C LYS A 17 6.29 0.83 -17.01
N ALA A 18 6.00 0.48 -15.76
CA ALA A 18 4.64 0.26 -15.28
C ALA A 18 3.79 1.54 -15.37
N LEU A 19 4.36 2.69 -15.01
CA LEU A 19 3.72 3.99 -15.14
C LEU A 19 3.39 4.34 -16.60
N ALA A 20 4.35 4.15 -17.51
CA ALA A 20 4.13 4.36 -18.94
C ALA A 20 3.01 3.46 -19.50
N ALA A 21 2.99 2.18 -19.10
CA ALA A 21 1.93 1.25 -19.48
C ALA A 21 0.54 1.64 -18.93
N CYS A 22 0.51 2.29 -17.76
CA CYS A 22 -0.70 2.84 -17.17
C CYS A 22 -1.12 4.20 -17.76
N GLY A 23 -0.35 4.76 -18.70
CA GLY A 23 -0.62 6.06 -19.32
C GLY A 23 -0.22 7.28 -18.47
N TYR A 24 0.60 7.08 -17.44
CA TYR A 24 1.06 8.16 -16.57
C TYR A 24 2.20 8.90 -17.25
N THR A 25 2.00 10.18 -17.54
CA THR A 25 2.99 11.01 -18.25
C THR A 25 3.74 11.95 -17.33
N LYS A 26 3.06 12.49 -16.31
CA LYS A 26 3.62 13.45 -15.35
C LYS A 26 3.13 13.17 -13.94
N PRO A 27 3.99 13.36 -12.92
CA PRO A 27 3.58 13.23 -11.54
C PRO A 27 2.60 14.34 -11.14
N THR A 28 1.66 14.02 -10.27
CA THR A 28 0.81 15.04 -9.64
C THR A 28 1.57 15.75 -8.52
N PRO A 29 1.13 16.95 -8.07
CA PRO A 29 1.86 17.69 -7.03
C PRO A 29 2.06 16.92 -5.71
N ILE A 30 1.14 16.01 -5.36
CA ILE A 30 1.30 15.14 -4.18
C ILE A 30 2.33 14.05 -4.42
N GLN A 31 2.43 13.50 -5.63
CA GLN A 31 3.41 12.48 -6.00
C GLN A 31 4.83 13.07 -6.03
N GLU A 32 5.00 14.23 -6.67
CA GLU A 32 6.28 14.96 -6.73
C GLU A 32 6.86 15.22 -5.33
N LYS A 33 5.98 15.58 -4.38
CA LYS A 33 6.40 15.92 -3.02
C LYS A 33 6.55 14.70 -2.13
N ALA A 34 5.70 13.68 -2.28
CA ALA A 34 5.72 12.53 -1.36
C ALA A 34 6.77 11.49 -1.74
N ILE A 35 6.90 11.15 -3.03
CA ILE A 35 7.69 10.00 -3.48
C ILE A 35 9.15 10.10 -3.02
N PRO A 36 9.89 11.22 -3.24
CA PRO A 36 11.28 11.31 -2.83
C PRO A 36 11.46 11.21 -1.31
N HIS A 37 10.53 11.76 -0.53
CA HIS A 37 10.60 11.70 0.93
C HIS A 37 10.38 10.28 1.47
N ILE A 38 9.44 9.54 0.87
CA ILE A 38 9.19 8.14 1.25
C ILE A 38 10.41 7.27 0.89
N LEU A 39 11.02 7.45 -0.29
CA LEU A 39 12.23 6.73 -0.69
C LEU A 39 13.43 7.01 0.23
N MET A 40 13.49 8.21 0.81
CA MET A 40 14.50 8.59 1.81
C MET A 40 14.20 8.03 3.22
N GLY A 41 13.12 7.27 3.39
CA GLY A 41 12.71 6.72 4.68
C GLY A 41 12.18 7.76 5.67
N ARG A 42 11.61 8.86 5.16
CA ARG A 42 11.01 9.91 6.00
C ARG A 42 9.51 9.70 6.14
N ASP A 43 8.98 10.06 7.30
CA ASP A 43 7.54 10.11 7.53
C ASP A 43 6.90 11.25 6.72
N VAL A 44 5.72 10.99 6.18
CA VAL A 44 4.98 11.93 5.33
C VAL A 44 3.53 12.01 5.79
N VAL A 45 3.05 13.23 5.99
CA VAL A 45 1.61 13.53 6.13
C VAL A 45 1.15 14.21 4.84
N GLY A 46 0.34 13.50 4.07
CA GLY A 46 -0.19 13.98 2.79
C GLY A 46 -1.60 14.55 2.93
N LEU A 47 -1.75 15.88 2.83
CA LEU A 47 -3.06 16.53 2.76
C LEU A 47 -3.46 16.74 1.29
N ALA A 48 -4.27 15.83 0.76
CA ALA A 48 -4.80 15.95 -0.59
C ALA A 48 -6.19 15.31 -0.73
N GLN A 49 -7.01 15.89 -1.61
CA GLN A 49 -8.34 15.37 -1.93
C GLN A 49 -8.25 14.01 -2.63
N THR A 50 -9.34 13.24 -2.58
CA THR A 50 -9.49 12.01 -3.36
C THR A 50 -9.34 12.29 -4.87
N GLY A 51 -8.84 11.30 -5.62
CA GLY A 51 -8.62 11.47 -7.06
C GLY A 51 -7.38 12.30 -7.46
N THR A 52 -6.58 12.79 -6.51
CA THR A 52 -5.35 13.57 -6.79
C THR A 52 -4.10 12.73 -7.04
N GLY A 53 -4.23 11.40 -7.07
CA GLY A 53 -3.12 10.47 -7.31
C GLY A 53 -2.34 10.07 -6.06
N LYS A 54 -2.91 10.24 -4.85
CA LYS A 54 -2.32 9.80 -3.56
C LYS A 54 -1.86 8.34 -3.59
N THR A 55 -2.68 7.44 -4.14
CA THR A 55 -2.39 6.00 -4.21
C THR A 55 -1.07 5.72 -4.91
N ALA A 56 -0.84 6.28 -6.10
CA ALA A 56 0.46 6.14 -6.76
C ALA A 56 1.59 6.80 -5.96
N GLY A 57 1.30 7.91 -5.26
CA GLY A 57 2.27 8.64 -4.43
C GLY A 57 2.88 7.80 -3.30
N PHE A 58 2.14 6.86 -2.71
CA PHE A 58 2.69 5.93 -1.72
C PHE A 58 3.00 4.54 -2.28
N THR A 59 2.26 4.07 -3.29
CA THR A 59 2.43 2.70 -3.82
C THR A 59 3.70 2.57 -4.66
N LEU A 60 4.07 3.59 -5.44
CA LEU A 60 5.30 3.55 -6.24
C LEU A 60 6.57 3.43 -5.36
N PRO A 61 6.79 4.31 -4.36
CA PRO A 61 7.96 4.17 -3.51
C PRO A 61 7.89 2.92 -2.62
N MET A 62 6.69 2.46 -2.24
CA MET A 62 6.52 1.16 -1.57
C MET A 62 7.04 0.00 -2.43
N ILE A 63 6.69 -0.05 -3.72
CA ILE A 63 7.17 -1.09 -4.63
C ILE A 63 8.69 -1.07 -4.72
N GLU A 64 9.32 0.10 -4.84
CA GLU A 64 10.78 0.24 -4.89
C GLU A 64 11.45 -0.25 -3.60
N ILE A 65 10.94 0.13 -2.43
CA ILE A 65 11.44 -0.32 -1.13
C ILE A 65 11.34 -1.85 -1.02
N LEU A 66 10.30 -2.46 -1.59
CA LEU A 66 10.05 -3.90 -1.48
C LEU A 66 10.74 -4.74 -2.56
N ALA A 67 11.14 -4.15 -3.69
CA ALA A 67 11.62 -4.87 -4.87
C ALA A 67 12.81 -5.83 -4.60
N GLY A 68 13.68 -5.48 -3.63
CA GLY A 68 14.87 -6.26 -3.29
C GLY A 68 14.67 -7.42 -2.29
N GLY A 69 13.46 -7.60 -1.75
CA GLY A 69 13.19 -8.62 -0.74
C GLY A 69 12.18 -9.68 -1.18
N ARG A 70 11.80 -10.55 -0.25
CA ARG A 70 10.88 -11.66 -0.49
C ARG A 70 9.84 -11.78 0.61
N ALA A 71 8.60 -12.06 0.22
CA ALA A 71 7.53 -12.39 1.15
C ALA A 71 7.89 -13.61 2.01
N ARG A 72 7.35 -13.63 3.22
CA ARG A 72 7.40 -14.78 4.13
C ARG A 72 6.01 -15.03 4.69
N ALA A 73 5.71 -16.29 4.97
CA ALA A 73 4.45 -16.69 5.56
C ALA A 73 4.15 -15.83 6.80
N LEU A 74 2.95 -15.23 6.84
CA LEU A 74 2.44 -14.44 7.96
C LEU A 74 3.28 -13.21 8.33
N MET A 75 4.20 -12.77 7.47
CA MET A 75 5.14 -11.69 7.75
C MET A 75 5.18 -10.70 6.59
N PRO A 76 4.11 -9.90 6.41
CA PRO A 76 4.07 -8.86 5.40
C PRO A 76 5.17 -7.83 5.64
N ARG A 77 5.64 -7.23 4.54
CA ARG A 77 6.70 -6.21 4.54
C ARG A 77 6.16 -4.79 4.41
N SER A 78 4.86 -4.65 4.12
CA SER A 78 4.11 -3.40 4.08
C SER A 78 2.70 -3.61 4.60
N LEU A 79 2.13 -2.59 5.23
CA LEU A 79 0.73 -2.54 5.67
C LEU A 79 0.08 -1.26 5.16
N VAL A 80 -1.07 -1.40 4.50
CA VAL A 80 -1.93 -0.30 4.10
C VAL A 80 -3.28 -0.45 4.78
N LEU A 81 -3.67 0.56 5.55
CA LEU A 81 -5.00 0.67 6.14
C LEU A 81 -5.84 1.64 5.33
N ALA A 82 -7.05 1.20 4.98
CA ALA A 82 -8.06 2.01 4.31
C ALA A 82 -9.41 1.87 5.05
N PRO A 83 -10.24 2.93 5.09
CA PRO A 83 -11.44 2.95 5.92
C PRO A 83 -12.53 1.99 5.44
N THR A 84 -12.61 1.73 4.14
CA THR A 84 -13.67 0.89 3.55
C THR A 84 -13.11 -0.19 2.65
N ARG A 85 -13.95 -1.20 2.40
CA ARG A 85 -13.61 -2.34 1.54
C ARG A 85 -13.31 -1.88 0.11
N GLU A 86 -14.08 -0.91 -0.37
CA GLU A 86 -14.01 -0.37 -1.72
C GLU A 86 -12.70 0.39 -1.92
N LEU A 87 -12.30 1.22 -0.95
CA LEU A 87 -11.03 1.93 -1.00
C LEU A 87 -9.85 0.98 -0.90
N ALA A 88 -9.91 0.00 0.02
CA ALA A 88 -8.89 -1.04 0.11
C ALA A 88 -8.75 -1.83 -1.22
N ALA A 89 -9.86 -2.16 -1.87
CA ALA A 89 -9.86 -2.82 -3.17
C ALA A 89 -9.25 -1.95 -4.28
N GLN A 90 -9.55 -0.64 -4.31
CA GLN A 90 -8.95 0.30 -5.26
C GLN A 90 -7.43 0.44 -5.08
N VAL A 91 -6.96 0.41 -3.83
CA VAL A 91 -5.52 0.37 -3.53
C VAL A 91 -4.90 -0.92 -4.04
N ALA A 92 -5.54 -2.07 -3.81
CA ALA A 92 -5.07 -3.37 -4.29
C ALA A 92 -4.98 -3.42 -5.83
N GLU A 93 -6.02 -2.97 -6.54
CA GLU A 93 -6.02 -2.90 -8.00
C GLU A 93 -4.91 -1.96 -8.53
N SER A 94 -4.69 -0.83 -7.86
CA SER A 94 -3.63 0.09 -8.23
C SER A 94 -2.24 -0.51 -7.97
N PHE A 95 -2.07 -1.22 -6.86
CA PHE A 95 -0.85 -1.97 -6.58
C PHE A 95 -0.56 -3.01 -7.66
N ASP A 96 -1.53 -3.82 -8.05
CA ASP A 96 -1.35 -4.86 -9.06
C ASP A 96 -0.94 -4.25 -10.42
N ARG A 97 -1.49 -3.08 -10.77
CA ARG A 97 -1.10 -2.35 -11.98
C ARG A 97 0.33 -1.83 -11.92
N TYR A 98 0.72 -1.17 -10.83
CA TYR A 98 2.05 -0.56 -10.70
C TYR A 98 3.16 -1.60 -10.46
N SER A 99 2.82 -2.72 -9.82
CA SER A 99 3.77 -3.80 -9.53
C SER A 99 3.87 -4.83 -10.66
N ALA A 100 3.20 -4.64 -11.81
CA ALA A 100 3.16 -5.62 -12.90
C ALA A 100 4.53 -6.04 -13.45
N ALA A 101 5.55 -5.17 -13.33
CA ALA A 101 6.93 -5.46 -13.71
C ALA A 101 7.76 -6.07 -12.57
N HIS A 102 7.19 -6.20 -11.37
CA HIS A 102 7.80 -6.75 -10.17
C HIS A 102 7.16 -8.09 -9.81
N ARG A 103 7.86 -8.91 -9.03
CA ARG A 103 7.34 -10.17 -8.47
C ARG A 103 6.87 -9.98 -7.03
N LEU A 104 6.07 -8.95 -6.80
CA LEU A 104 5.51 -8.66 -5.49
C LEU A 104 4.10 -9.23 -5.37
N THR A 105 3.72 -9.67 -4.18
CA THR A 105 2.38 -10.19 -3.88
C THR A 105 1.66 -9.33 -2.85
N GLN A 106 0.33 -9.28 -2.96
CA GLN A 106 -0.52 -8.61 -1.96
C GLN A 106 -1.63 -9.52 -1.44
N ALA A 107 -2.14 -9.22 -0.24
CA ALA A 107 -3.42 -9.73 0.24
C ALA A 107 -4.36 -8.60 0.67
N LEU A 108 -5.64 -8.78 0.35
CA LEU A 108 -6.73 -7.88 0.75
C LEU A 108 -7.53 -8.48 1.91
N ILE A 109 -7.44 -7.85 3.09
CA ILE A 109 -8.08 -8.29 4.34
C ILE A 109 -9.22 -7.33 4.68
N THR A 110 -10.41 -7.66 4.18
CA THR A 110 -11.61 -6.85 4.39
C THR A 110 -12.82 -7.73 4.74
N GLY A 111 -13.86 -7.12 5.32
CA GLY A 111 -15.10 -7.83 5.62
C GLY A 111 -15.76 -8.40 4.36
N GLY A 112 -16.73 -9.32 4.52
CA GLY A 112 -17.56 -9.82 3.42
C GLY A 112 -16.89 -10.80 2.45
N SER A 113 -15.68 -11.28 2.74
CA SER A 113 -15.08 -12.46 2.10
C SER A 113 -14.66 -13.51 3.14
N SER A 114 -14.30 -14.72 2.69
CA SER A 114 -13.98 -15.83 3.59
C SER A 114 -12.72 -15.55 4.40
N MET A 115 -12.80 -15.72 5.73
CA MET A 115 -11.62 -15.64 6.59
C MET A 115 -10.59 -16.72 6.21
N ALA A 116 -11.05 -17.93 5.85
CA ALA A 116 -10.15 -19.02 5.49
C ALA A 116 -9.33 -18.72 4.22
N GLU A 117 -9.92 -18.05 3.23
CA GLU A 117 -9.20 -17.65 2.01
C GLU A 117 -8.19 -16.55 2.29
N GLN A 118 -8.59 -15.56 3.09
CA GLN A 118 -7.71 -14.50 3.58
C GLN A 118 -6.51 -15.06 4.35
N MET A 119 -6.75 -16.03 5.24
CA MET A 119 -5.69 -16.71 5.99
C MET A 119 -4.74 -17.49 5.09
N LYS A 120 -5.28 -18.26 4.14
CA LYS A 120 -4.48 -19.03 3.18
C LYS A 120 -3.53 -18.12 2.37
N ALA A 121 -3.98 -16.93 1.99
CA ALA A 121 -3.14 -15.96 1.30
C ALA A 121 -1.98 -15.48 2.18
N LEU A 122 -2.25 -15.16 3.45
CA LEU A 122 -1.21 -14.76 4.40
C LEU A 122 -0.20 -15.88 4.68
N GLU A 123 -0.66 -17.12 4.81
CA GLU A 123 0.18 -18.31 5.03
C GLU A 123 1.09 -18.61 3.82
N ALA A 124 0.63 -18.31 2.59
CA ALA A 124 1.48 -18.39 1.40
C ALA A 124 2.61 -17.34 1.41
N GLY A 125 2.43 -16.26 2.18
CA GLY A 125 3.36 -15.14 2.28
C GLY A 125 3.01 -14.04 1.28
N VAL A 126 2.85 -12.83 1.80
CA VAL A 126 2.59 -11.63 0.99
C VAL A 126 3.59 -10.53 1.29
N ASP A 127 3.88 -9.68 0.30
CA ASP A 127 4.72 -8.51 0.49
C ASP A 127 3.93 -7.35 1.05
N VAL A 128 2.73 -7.12 0.52
CA VAL A 128 1.86 -6.01 0.90
C VAL A 128 0.56 -6.53 1.50
N LEU A 129 0.25 -6.09 2.71
CA LEU A 129 -1.03 -6.32 3.35
C LEU A 129 -1.90 -5.08 3.21
N ILE A 130 -3.07 -5.20 2.60
CA ILE A 130 -4.03 -4.11 2.44
C ILE A 130 -5.28 -4.49 3.23
N ALA A 131 -5.71 -3.66 4.17
CA ALA A 131 -6.76 -4.05 5.11
C ALA A 131 -7.68 -2.91 5.53
N THR A 132 -8.88 -3.28 5.97
CA THR A 132 -9.73 -2.41 6.81
C THR A 132 -9.44 -2.70 8.28
N PRO A 133 -9.32 -1.69 9.16
CA PRO A 133 -8.87 -1.87 10.56
C PRO A 133 -9.59 -2.99 11.31
N GLY A 134 -10.93 -2.93 11.38
CA GLY A 134 -11.71 -3.92 12.13
C GLY A 134 -11.57 -5.36 11.63
N ARG A 135 -11.35 -5.59 10.33
CA ARG A 135 -11.12 -6.95 9.81
C ARG A 135 -9.72 -7.46 10.14
N LEU A 136 -8.72 -6.58 10.09
CA LEU A 136 -7.35 -6.93 10.46
C LEU A 136 -7.29 -7.36 11.93
N LEU A 137 -7.97 -6.64 12.82
CA LEU A 137 -8.07 -7.00 14.22
C LEU A 137 -8.82 -8.30 14.46
N ASP A 138 -9.98 -8.49 13.81
CA ASP A 138 -10.71 -9.78 13.83
C ASP A 138 -9.81 -10.95 13.41
N LEU A 139 -8.97 -10.75 12.39
CA LEU A 139 -7.99 -11.74 11.94
C LEU A 139 -6.90 -12.00 12.99
N MET A 140 -6.35 -10.96 13.61
CA MET A 140 -5.28 -11.07 14.62
C MET A 140 -5.79 -11.69 15.93
N GLU A 141 -7.00 -11.35 16.36
CA GLU A 141 -7.61 -11.84 17.60
C GLU A 141 -8.21 -13.23 17.44
N ARG A 142 -9.02 -13.45 16.41
CA ARG A 142 -9.80 -14.69 16.24
C ARG A 142 -9.13 -15.72 15.35
N GLY A 143 -8.26 -15.29 14.44
CA GLY A 143 -7.61 -16.17 13.46
C GLY A 143 -6.63 -17.18 14.08
N ARG A 144 -6.34 -17.10 15.39
CA ARG A 144 -5.34 -17.94 16.09
C ARG A 144 -3.95 -17.90 15.45
N VAL A 145 -3.68 -16.87 14.63
CA VAL A 145 -2.46 -16.73 13.86
C VAL A 145 -1.75 -15.45 14.26
N ARG A 146 -0.47 -15.60 14.57
CA ARG A 146 0.41 -14.49 14.93
C ARG A 146 0.96 -13.85 13.66
N LEU A 147 0.25 -12.87 13.13
CA LEU A 147 0.77 -11.99 12.09
C LEU A 147 2.03 -11.27 12.63
N ILE A 148 3.14 -11.39 11.93
CA ILE A 148 4.43 -10.85 12.35
C ILE A 148 4.64 -9.50 11.65
N LEU A 149 4.31 -8.42 12.36
CA LEU A 149 4.42 -7.05 11.84
C LEU A 149 5.79 -6.40 12.06
N THR A 150 6.74 -7.12 12.68
CA THR A 150 8.07 -6.56 13.01
C THR A 150 8.96 -6.29 11.79
N ASP A 151 8.60 -6.79 10.60
CA ASP A 151 9.35 -6.56 9.35
C ASP A 151 8.67 -5.56 8.41
N ILE A 152 7.60 -4.90 8.87
CA ILE A 152 6.97 -3.81 8.13
C ILE A 152 8.00 -2.71 7.87
N LYS A 153 8.28 -2.45 6.60
CA LYS A 153 9.18 -1.38 6.13
C LYS A 153 8.44 -0.08 5.87
N ILE A 154 7.15 -0.18 5.60
CA ILE A 154 6.29 0.97 5.31
C ILE A 154 4.87 0.69 5.79
N LEU A 155 4.33 1.65 6.53
CA LEU A 155 2.95 1.70 6.98
C LEU A 155 2.27 2.86 6.26
N VAL A 156 1.09 2.61 5.69
CA VAL A 156 0.26 3.63 5.06
C VAL A 156 -1.10 3.63 5.74
N ILE A 157 -1.57 4.82 6.12
CA ILE A 157 -2.89 5.08 6.67
C ILE A 157 -3.59 6.03 5.70
N ASP A 158 -4.42 5.49 4.79
CA ASP A 158 -5.11 6.30 3.78
C ASP A 158 -6.50 6.71 4.26
N GLU A 159 -6.86 7.98 4.02
CA GLU A 159 -8.08 8.61 4.57
C GLU A 159 -8.19 8.43 6.09
N ALA A 160 -7.10 8.78 6.80
CA ALA A 160 -7.01 8.69 8.26
C ALA A 160 -8.16 9.43 8.97
N ASP A 161 -8.45 10.66 8.52
CA ASP A 161 -9.57 11.47 9.00
C ASP A 161 -10.90 10.70 8.94
N ARG A 162 -11.18 10.06 7.81
CA ARG A 162 -12.38 9.24 7.65
C ARG A 162 -12.39 8.02 8.56
N MET A 163 -11.23 7.40 8.79
CA MET A 163 -11.15 6.28 9.74
C MET A 163 -11.46 6.73 11.17
N LEU A 164 -10.98 7.91 11.57
CA LEU A 164 -11.32 8.51 12.86
C LEU A 164 -12.83 8.81 12.94
N ASP A 165 -13.42 9.41 11.90
CA ASP A 165 -14.86 9.69 11.84
C ASP A 165 -15.73 8.42 11.94
N MET A 166 -15.22 7.29 11.46
CA MET A 166 -15.87 5.97 11.55
C MET A 166 -15.68 5.29 12.90
N GLY A 167 -14.89 5.88 13.81
CA GLY A 167 -14.65 5.35 15.15
C GLY A 167 -13.48 4.38 15.26
N PHE A 168 -12.62 4.26 14.23
CA PHE A 168 -11.46 3.36 14.26
C PHE A 168 -10.28 3.88 15.11
N HIS A 169 -10.54 4.74 16.10
CA HIS A 169 -9.50 5.35 16.94
C HIS A 169 -8.69 4.32 17.73
N ASP A 170 -9.37 3.32 18.28
CA ASP A 170 -8.74 2.26 19.07
C ASP A 170 -8.22 1.12 18.17
N ASP A 171 -8.67 1.08 16.91
CA ASP A 171 -8.36 0.00 15.97
C ASP A 171 -7.06 0.23 15.16
N ILE A 172 -6.56 1.48 15.10
CA ILE A 172 -5.35 1.90 14.35
C ILE A 172 -4.17 2.03 15.29
#